data_AF-A0A1F3MJM7-F1
#
_entry.id   AF-A0A1F3MJM7-F1
#
_cell.length_a   1.000
_cell.length_b   1.000
_cell.length_c   1.000
_cell.angle_alpha   90.00
_cell.angle_beta   90.00
_cell.angle_gamma   90.00
#
_symmetry.space_group_name_H-M   'P 1'
#
loop_
_entity.id
_entity.type
_entity.pdbx_description
1 polymer ?
#
loop_
_entity_poly.entity_id
_entity_poly.type
_entity_poly.pdbx_seq_one_letter_code
_entity_poly.pdbx_strand_id
1 'polypeptide(L)'
;MAILTIQNQGQTESDIDGNVYHTVTIGTQVWMVENLKTTRYSDGSIVPRVSTYNETTNADTINTYGRLYDWDAALHACPDGWHVPSDAEWTILADYLGGHDVAGGKMKEAGTVHWKSPNTGANNYSGFTALPGGYRFASGTFFSMGVLGMYWSSTTETLASAGRGAWRRLMSANNIELNRYDYGKVNRLSVRCLKDANTSSKGMAEDGDITFHPNPANDRLWIGNVRSANSSIYFFNLTGELVLFKQDVTNPVDISHLRNGFYILRFIDSGKTKTARLVKEGR
;
A
#
# COMPACT_ATOMS: atom_id res chain seq x y z
N MET A 1 -25.35 9.65 17.82
CA MET A 1 -24.78 8.46 17.14
C MET A 1 -24.66 8.84 15.67
N ALA A 2 -23.46 9.21 15.21
CA ALA A 2 -23.27 9.64 13.82
C ALA A 2 -23.03 8.40 12.96
N ILE A 3 -24.00 8.09 12.10
CA ILE A 3 -23.85 7.07 11.07
C ILE A 3 -22.88 7.65 10.03
N LEU A 4 -21.65 7.14 10.00
CA LEU A 4 -20.70 7.46 8.93
C LEU A 4 -21.15 6.70 7.68
N THR A 5 -21.86 7.39 6.81
CA THR A 5 -22.27 6.89 5.50
C THR A 5 -21.02 6.67 4.64
N ILE A 6 -20.78 5.45 4.19
CA ILE A 6 -19.72 5.12 3.22
C ILE A 6 -20.06 5.87 1.92
N GLN A 7 -19.31 6.92 1.60
CA GLN A 7 -19.41 7.61 0.31
C GLN A 7 -18.71 6.74 -0.74
N ASN A 8 -19.44 5.79 -1.32
CA ASN A 8 -18.94 4.96 -2.41
C ASN A 8 -19.17 5.70 -3.75
N GLN A 9 -18.37 6.73 -4.03
CA GLN A 9 -18.21 7.13 -5.43
C GLN A 9 -17.25 6.12 -6.05
N GLY A 10 -17.74 5.29 -6.96
CA GLY A 10 -16.97 4.26 -7.66
C GLY A 10 -15.82 4.86 -8.46
N GLN A 11 -14.70 5.10 -7.77
CA GLN A 11 -13.46 5.52 -8.38
C GLN A 11 -12.77 4.28 -8.94
N THR A 12 -12.32 4.38 -10.17
CA THR A 12 -11.46 3.39 -10.81
C THR A 12 -10.09 3.98 -11.03
N GLU A 13 -9.06 3.14 -11.00
CA GLU A 13 -7.70 3.45 -11.40
C GLU A 13 -7.33 2.62 -12.63
N SER A 14 -6.46 3.13 -13.49
CA SER A 14 -5.95 2.38 -14.64
C SER A 14 -4.44 2.24 -14.60
N ASP A 15 -3.92 1.08 -14.98
CA ASP A 15 -2.47 0.93 -15.22
C ASP A 15 -2.09 1.26 -16.68
N ILE A 16 -0.79 1.21 -16.96
CA ILE A 16 -0.24 1.49 -18.29
C ILE A 16 -0.71 0.51 -19.37
N ASP A 17 -1.17 -0.69 -18.98
CA ASP A 17 -1.73 -1.72 -19.86
C ASP A 17 -3.22 -1.48 -20.16
N GLY A 18 -3.82 -0.44 -19.57
CA GLY A 18 -5.24 -0.13 -19.70
C GLY A 18 -6.12 -1.05 -18.87
N ASN A 19 -5.57 -1.80 -17.91
CA ASN A 19 -6.39 -2.54 -16.97
C ASN A 19 -7.04 -1.56 -16.00
N VAL A 20 -8.34 -1.68 -15.82
CA VAL A 20 -9.14 -0.86 -14.91
C VAL A 20 -9.38 -1.62 -13.61
N TYR A 21 -9.12 -0.97 -12.48
CA TYR A 21 -9.29 -1.50 -11.13
C TYR A 21 -10.28 -0.64 -10.37
N HIS A 22 -11.30 -1.23 -9.78
CA HIS A 22 -12.20 -0.54 -8.88
C HIS A 22 -11.52 -0.31 -7.53
N THR A 23 -12.00 0.70 -6.80
CA THR A 23 -11.42 1.07 -5.51
C THR A 23 -12.50 1.10 -4.43
N VAL A 24 -12.09 0.80 -3.20
CA VAL A 24 -12.95 0.82 -2.02
C VAL A 24 -12.25 1.52 -0.87
N THR A 25 -12.97 2.36 -0.14
CA THR A 25 -12.46 2.98 1.10
C THR A 25 -12.80 2.10 2.29
N ILE A 26 -11.78 1.63 3.01
CA ILE A 26 -11.91 0.80 4.21
C ILE A 26 -11.21 1.51 5.36
N GLY A 27 -11.98 2.00 6.31
CA GLY A 27 -11.47 2.91 7.34
C GLY A 27 -10.90 4.18 6.70
N THR A 28 -9.60 4.41 6.87
CA THR A 28 -8.88 5.56 6.32
C THR A 28 -8.08 5.23 5.04
N GLN A 29 -8.13 3.97 4.59
CA GLN A 29 -7.32 3.47 3.48
C GLN A 29 -8.17 3.26 2.23
N VAL A 30 -7.64 3.59 1.06
CA VAL A 30 -8.29 3.33 -0.23
C VAL A 30 -7.58 2.18 -0.94
N TRP A 31 -8.27 1.06 -1.09
CA TRP A 31 -7.72 -0.19 -1.62
C TRP A 31 -8.25 -0.45 -3.03
N MET A 32 -7.43 -1.05 -3.89
CA MET A 32 -7.95 -1.72 -5.09
C MET A 32 -8.80 -2.93 -4.68
N VAL A 33 -9.89 -3.16 -5.40
CA VAL A 33 -10.77 -4.33 -5.20
C VAL A 33 -10.19 -5.55 -5.91
N GLU A 34 -9.77 -5.39 -7.15
CA GLU A 34 -9.14 -6.45 -7.94
C GLU A 34 -7.65 -6.60 -7.62
N ASN A 35 -7.13 -7.78 -7.93
CA ASN A 35 -5.69 -8.01 -7.90
C ASN A 35 -5.04 -7.43 -9.16
N LEU A 36 -3.81 -6.92 -9.01
CA LEU A 36 -3.05 -6.35 -10.09
C LEU A 36 -2.83 -7.37 -11.23
N LYS A 37 -2.91 -6.90 -12.47
CA LYS A 37 -2.68 -7.73 -13.68
C LYS A 37 -1.80 -7.07 -14.74
N THR A 38 -1.12 -5.97 -14.40
CA THR A 38 -0.15 -5.30 -15.27
C THR A 38 1.01 -6.21 -15.69
N THR A 39 1.52 -5.98 -16.88
CA THR A 39 2.70 -6.60 -17.48
C THR A 39 3.83 -5.58 -17.69
N ARG A 40 3.55 -4.29 -17.45
CA ARG A 40 4.53 -3.20 -17.52
C ARG A 40 4.48 -2.34 -16.26
N TYR A 41 5.63 -1.81 -15.87
CA TYR A 41 5.73 -0.76 -14.86
C TYR A 41 5.24 0.58 -15.42
N SER A 42 4.98 1.56 -14.56
CA SER A 42 4.53 2.91 -14.97
C SER A 42 5.49 3.61 -15.94
N ASP A 43 6.78 3.27 -15.91
CA ASP A 43 7.80 3.81 -16.83
C ASP A 43 7.79 3.14 -18.23
N GLY A 44 6.92 2.16 -18.45
CA GLY A 44 6.79 1.42 -19.70
C GLY A 44 7.69 0.20 -19.82
N SER A 45 8.62 -0.02 -18.89
CA SER A 45 9.46 -1.23 -18.89
C SER A 45 8.66 -2.47 -18.51
N ILE A 46 9.09 -3.63 -19.00
CA ILE A 46 8.39 -4.90 -18.81
C ILE A 46 8.60 -5.38 -17.38
N VAL A 47 7.53 -5.78 -16.69
CA VAL A 47 7.64 -6.43 -15.39
C VAL A 47 8.22 -7.84 -15.61
N PRO A 48 9.41 -8.15 -15.07
CA PRO A 48 10.02 -9.45 -15.26
C PRO A 48 9.25 -10.52 -14.47
N ARG A 49 9.28 -11.77 -14.98
CA ARG A 49 8.87 -12.98 -14.24
C ARG A 49 7.42 -12.99 -13.72
N VAL A 50 6.54 -12.16 -14.29
CA VAL A 50 5.11 -12.23 -14.04
C VAL A 50 4.59 -13.59 -14.49
N SER A 51 3.88 -14.28 -13.61
CA SER A 51 3.30 -15.58 -13.91
C SER A 51 1.80 -15.54 -13.90
N THR A 52 1.23 -16.45 -14.67
CA THR A 52 -0.15 -16.88 -14.49
C THR A 52 -0.16 -18.05 -13.51
N TYR A 53 -1.33 -18.69 -13.39
CA TYR A 53 -1.60 -19.77 -12.46
C TYR A 53 -0.98 -21.10 -12.94
N ASN A 54 -1.80 -22.09 -13.27
CA ASN A 54 -1.37 -23.42 -13.73
C ASN A 54 -0.91 -23.39 -15.21
N GLU A 55 0.01 -22.49 -15.56
CA GLU A 55 0.54 -22.25 -16.92
C GLU A 55 -0.51 -21.85 -17.97
N THR A 56 -1.77 -21.71 -17.58
CA THR A 56 -2.81 -21.19 -18.45
C THR A 56 -2.58 -19.70 -18.65
N THR A 57 -2.37 -19.28 -19.90
CA THR A 57 -2.50 -17.88 -20.35
C THR A 57 -3.97 -17.48 -20.53
N ASN A 58 -4.90 -18.25 -19.95
CA ASN A 58 -6.33 -18.02 -20.06
C ASN A 58 -6.68 -16.62 -19.50
N ALA A 59 -7.24 -15.79 -20.38
CA ALA A 59 -7.64 -14.42 -20.09
C ALA A 59 -8.67 -14.34 -18.96
N ASP A 60 -9.59 -15.31 -18.84
CA ASP A 60 -10.63 -15.33 -17.81
C ASP A 60 -10.02 -15.49 -16.42
N THR A 61 -9.03 -16.37 -16.28
CA THR A 61 -8.32 -16.57 -15.00
C THR A 61 -7.56 -15.30 -14.61
N ILE A 62 -6.91 -14.63 -15.56
CA ILE A 62 -6.20 -13.38 -15.32
C ILE A 62 -7.17 -12.25 -14.98
N ASN A 63 -8.30 -12.18 -15.67
CA ASN A 63 -9.33 -11.17 -15.42
C ASN A 63 -9.98 -11.35 -14.04
N THR A 64 -10.12 -12.59 -13.58
CA THR A 64 -10.72 -12.92 -12.28
C THR A 64 -9.73 -12.73 -11.13
N TYR A 65 -8.54 -13.33 -11.23
CA TYR A 65 -7.63 -13.44 -10.08
C TYR A 65 -6.42 -12.50 -10.16
N GLY A 66 -6.23 -11.81 -11.28
CA GLY A 66 -5.06 -10.98 -11.55
C GLY A 66 -3.86 -11.80 -12.05
N ARG A 67 -2.65 -11.30 -11.79
CA ARG A 67 -1.40 -12.01 -12.06
C ARG A 67 -0.63 -12.23 -10.76
N LEU A 68 0.35 -13.15 -10.83
CA LEU A 68 1.23 -13.46 -9.72
C LEU A 68 2.62 -12.87 -9.98
N TYR A 69 3.14 -12.14 -8.99
CA TYR A 69 4.40 -11.42 -9.06
C TYR A 69 5.36 -12.00 -8.04
N ASP A 70 6.65 -12.09 -8.38
CA ASP A 70 7.66 -12.22 -7.34
C ASP A 70 7.76 -10.92 -6.54
N TRP A 71 8.41 -10.98 -5.37
CA TRP A 71 8.38 -9.84 -4.45
C TRP A 71 9.08 -8.61 -5.00
N ASP A 72 10.21 -8.80 -5.70
CA ASP A 72 10.99 -7.71 -6.30
C ASP A 72 10.17 -6.99 -7.39
N ALA A 73 9.51 -7.76 -8.26
CA ALA A 73 8.60 -7.22 -9.26
C ALA A 73 7.38 -6.54 -8.62
N ALA A 74 6.84 -7.10 -7.54
CA ALA A 74 5.65 -6.56 -6.88
C ALA A 74 5.87 -5.13 -6.39
N LEU A 75 7.04 -4.82 -5.81
CA LEU A 75 7.33 -3.52 -5.17
C LEU A 75 7.08 -2.31 -6.06
N HIS A 76 7.18 -2.48 -7.38
CA HIS A 76 7.10 -1.39 -8.35
C HIS A 76 5.92 -1.55 -9.32
N ALA A 77 5.11 -2.60 -9.18
CA ALA A 77 4.08 -2.93 -10.16
C ALA A 77 2.81 -2.09 -10.04
N CYS A 78 2.54 -1.50 -8.88
CA CYS A 78 1.37 -0.64 -8.71
C CYS A 78 1.49 0.65 -9.55
N PRO A 79 0.38 1.18 -10.09
CA PRO A 79 0.38 2.46 -10.81
C PRO A 79 0.85 3.62 -9.95
N ASP A 80 1.24 4.72 -10.58
CA ASP A 80 1.68 5.93 -9.86
C ASP A 80 0.59 6.45 -8.90
N GLY A 81 1.00 6.81 -7.68
CA GLY A 81 0.07 7.18 -6.60
C GLY A 81 -0.53 5.98 -5.85
N TRP A 82 -0.07 4.76 -6.14
CA TRP A 82 -0.44 3.52 -5.49
C TRP A 82 0.82 2.70 -5.18
N HIS A 83 0.76 1.89 -4.12
CA HIS A 83 1.89 1.06 -3.70
C HIS A 83 1.45 -0.32 -3.19
N VAL A 84 2.40 -1.24 -3.08
CA VAL A 84 2.18 -2.52 -2.38
C VAL A 84 2.15 -2.27 -0.87
N PRO A 85 1.08 -2.63 -0.16
CA PRO A 85 0.91 -2.27 1.24
C PRO A 85 2.01 -2.87 2.12
N SER A 86 2.51 -2.04 3.04
CA SER A 86 3.42 -2.46 4.10
C SER A 86 2.71 -3.33 5.14
N ASP A 87 3.50 -3.98 5.99
CA ASP A 87 2.99 -4.79 7.09
C ASP A 87 2.13 -3.97 8.04
N ALA A 88 2.55 -2.73 8.32
CA ALA A 88 1.83 -1.78 9.16
C ALA A 88 0.48 -1.36 8.53
N GLU A 89 0.45 -1.15 7.21
CA GLU A 89 -0.79 -0.79 6.52
C GLU A 89 -1.80 -1.93 6.49
N TRP A 90 -1.32 -3.17 6.34
CA TRP A 90 -2.17 -4.33 6.53
C TRP A 90 -2.69 -4.46 7.96
N THR A 91 -1.89 -4.10 8.97
CA THR A 91 -2.33 -4.11 10.38
C THR A 91 -3.43 -3.07 10.61
N ILE A 92 -3.31 -1.87 10.03
CA ILE A 92 -4.38 -0.84 10.09
C ILE A 92 -5.70 -1.40 9.52
N LEU A 93 -5.65 -2.07 8.37
CA LEU A 93 -6.83 -2.73 7.80
C LEU A 93 -7.39 -3.81 8.72
N ALA A 94 -6.53 -4.68 9.26
CA ALA A 94 -6.95 -5.75 10.16
C ALA A 94 -7.62 -5.20 11.42
N ASP A 95 -7.01 -4.20 12.06
CA ASP A 95 -7.51 -3.56 13.27
C ASP A 95 -8.87 -2.88 13.04
N TYR A 96 -9.02 -2.16 11.91
CA TYR A 96 -10.32 -1.60 11.52
C TYR A 96 -11.41 -2.67 11.39
N LEU A 97 -11.02 -3.88 10.97
CA LEU A 97 -11.92 -5.02 10.82
C LEU A 97 -12.05 -5.87 12.09
N GLY A 98 -11.52 -5.42 13.23
CA GLY A 98 -11.66 -6.08 14.53
C GLY A 98 -10.51 -7.04 14.88
N GLY A 99 -9.36 -6.90 14.21
CA GLY A 99 -8.13 -7.64 14.48
C GLY A 99 -7.89 -8.81 13.52
N HIS A 100 -6.65 -9.28 13.52
CA HIS A 100 -6.18 -10.35 12.64
C HIS A 100 -7.00 -11.65 12.74
N ASP A 101 -7.52 -11.97 13.92
CA ASP A 101 -8.23 -13.23 14.18
C ASP A 101 -9.59 -13.32 13.46
N VAL A 102 -10.14 -12.20 13.00
CA VAL A 102 -11.48 -12.13 12.38
C VAL A 102 -11.51 -11.39 11.05
N ALA A 103 -10.47 -10.60 10.74
CA ALA A 103 -10.44 -9.75 9.55
C ALA A 103 -10.56 -10.53 8.24
N GLY A 104 -9.99 -11.74 8.16
CA GLY A 104 -10.03 -12.57 6.96
C GLY A 104 -11.45 -12.90 6.50
N GLY A 105 -12.35 -13.28 7.42
CA GLY A 105 -13.77 -13.50 7.09
C GLY A 105 -14.45 -12.25 6.54
N LYS A 106 -14.12 -11.08 7.10
CA LYS A 106 -14.69 -9.80 6.65
C LYS A 106 -14.15 -9.32 5.29
N MET A 107 -12.99 -9.82 4.88
CA MET A 107 -12.31 -9.42 3.64
C MET A 107 -12.59 -10.35 2.46
N LYS A 108 -12.83 -11.64 2.70
CA LYS A 108 -13.10 -12.61 1.63
C LYS A 108 -14.39 -12.31 0.89
N GLU A 109 -14.37 -12.54 -0.42
CA GLU A 109 -15.61 -12.66 -1.22
C GLU A 109 -16.60 -13.59 -0.50
N ALA A 110 -17.86 -13.15 -0.41
CA ALA A 110 -18.93 -13.91 0.22
C ALA A 110 -19.40 -15.07 -0.68
N GLY A 111 -19.88 -16.14 -0.06
CA GLY A 111 -20.36 -17.33 -0.78
C GLY A 111 -19.21 -18.19 -1.29
N THR A 112 -19.48 -19.04 -2.28
CA THR A 112 -18.53 -20.06 -2.75
C THR A 112 -18.38 -20.07 -4.28
N VAL A 113 -18.51 -18.90 -4.91
CA VAL A 113 -18.32 -18.77 -6.36
C VAL A 113 -16.87 -19.08 -6.70
N HIS A 114 -15.91 -18.40 -6.04
CA HIS A 114 -14.49 -18.67 -6.21
C HIS A 114 -13.89 -19.44 -5.04
N TRP A 115 -14.31 -19.15 -3.81
CA TRP A 115 -13.87 -19.90 -2.63
C TRP A 115 -14.55 -21.26 -2.55
N LYS A 116 -13.76 -22.32 -2.34
CA LYS A 116 -14.29 -23.64 -2.01
C LYS A 116 -14.97 -23.59 -0.64
N SER A 117 -16.04 -24.38 -0.51
CA SER A 117 -16.71 -24.63 0.76
C SER A 117 -15.68 -25.12 1.82
N PRO A 118 -15.75 -24.64 3.07
CA PRO A 118 -16.86 -23.88 3.66
C PRO A 118 -16.82 -22.36 3.46
N ASN A 119 -15.72 -21.80 2.95
CA ASN A 119 -15.43 -20.36 2.99
C ASN A 119 -15.82 -19.70 4.34
N THR A 120 -15.34 -20.31 5.43
CA THR A 120 -15.78 -20.03 6.81
C THR A 120 -15.81 -18.53 7.09
N GLY A 121 -16.97 -18.06 7.59
CA GLY A 121 -17.21 -16.70 8.05
C GLY A 121 -17.04 -15.60 7.00
N ALA A 122 -16.98 -15.95 5.72
CA ALA A 122 -16.84 -14.97 4.65
C ALA A 122 -18.13 -14.20 4.42
N ASN A 123 -18.06 -12.88 4.53
CA ASN A 123 -19.23 -12.01 4.31
C ASN A 123 -18.90 -10.76 3.48
N ASN A 124 -17.65 -10.57 3.08
CA ASN A 124 -17.16 -9.40 2.34
C ASN A 124 -17.58 -8.05 2.94
N TYR A 125 -17.73 -7.97 4.26
CA TYR A 125 -18.19 -6.77 4.96
C TYR A 125 -17.36 -5.53 4.62
N SER A 126 -16.06 -5.69 4.37
CA SER A 126 -15.17 -4.56 4.06
C SER A 126 -15.25 -4.08 2.61
N GLY A 127 -15.85 -4.84 1.69
CA GLY A 127 -15.79 -4.59 0.26
C GLY A 127 -14.41 -4.86 -0.37
N PHE A 128 -13.42 -5.31 0.43
CA PHE A 128 -12.11 -5.70 -0.08
C PHE A 128 -12.24 -6.78 -1.15
N THR A 129 -13.11 -7.77 -0.97
CA THR A 129 -13.38 -8.82 -1.98
C THR A 129 -12.12 -9.63 -2.30
N ALA A 130 -11.52 -10.26 -1.29
CA ALA A 130 -10.38 -11.14 -1.48
C ALA A 130 -10.80 -12.41 -2.25
N LEU A 131 -10.00 -12.81 -3.23
CA LEU A 131 -10.23 -14.00 -4.06
C LEU A 131 -9.14 -15.06 -3.82
N PRO A 132 -9.49 -16.35 -3.91
CA PRO A 132 -8.58 -17.45 -3.61
C PRO A 132 -7.71 -17.84 -4.83
N GLY A 133 -6.90 -16.90 -5.30
CA GLY A 133 -6.04 -17.12 -6.48
C GLY A 133 -4.94 -18.16 -6.27
N GLY A 134 -4.64 -18.58 -5.04
CA GLY A 134 -3.52 -19.48 -4.75
C GLY A 134 -2.17 -18.78 -4.85
N TYR A 135 -1.12 -19.56 -5.13
CA TYR A 135 0.25 -19.08 -5.26
C TYR A 135 1.09 -19.99 -6.16
N ARG A 136 2.23 -19.48 -6.65
CA ARG A 136 3.16 -20.24 -7.49
C ARG A 136 4.57 -20.22 -6.90
N PHE A 137 5.22 -21.38 -6.85
CA PHE A 137 6.63 -21.45 -6.45
C PHE A 137 7.56 -20.92 -7.54
N ALA A 138 8.79 -20.56 -7.16
CA ALA A 138 9.84 -20.21 -8.12
C ALA A 138 10.08 -21.32 -9.17
N SER A 139 9.94 -22.59 -8.78
CA SER A 139 10.03 -23.79 -9.65
C SER A 139 8.95 -23.87 -10.73
N GLY A 140 7.92 -23.02 -10.66
CA GLY A 140 6.80 -23.00 -11.60
C GLY A 140 5.57 -23.79 -11.16
N THR A 141 5.66 -24.57 -10.09
CA THR A 141 4.51 -25.33 -9.58
C THR A 141 3.48 -24.41 -8.92
N PHE A 142 2.21 -24.56 -9.31
CA PHE A 142 1.09 -23.76 -8.83
C PHE A 142 0.21 -24.54 -7.84
N PHE A 143 -0.30 -23.88 -6.80
CA PHE A 143 -1.10 -24.51 -5.74
C PHE A 143 -2.27 -23.66 -5.26
N SER A 144 -3.26 -24.34 -4.65
CA SER A 144 -4.26 -23.76 -3.74
C SER A 144 -5.28 -22.78 -4.33
N MET A 145 -5.51 -22.80 -5.64
CA MET A 145 -6.65 -22.09 -6.23
C MET A 145 -7.97 -22.56 -5.60
N GLY A 146 -8.85 -21.60 -5.30
CA GLY A 146 -10.11 -21.83 -4.61
C GLY A 146 -9.98 -22.05 -3.11
N VAL A 147 -8.75 -22.15 -2.57
CA VAL A 147 -8.53 -22.46 -1.15
C VAL A 147 -7.80 -21.34 -0.41
N LEU A 148 -6.79 -20.74 -1.04
CA LEU A 148 -5.95 -19.71 -0.41
C LEU A 148 -5.94 -18.42 -1.23
N GLY A 149 -6.10 -17.29 -0.54
CA GLY A 149 -5.77 -15.95 -1.07
C GLY A 149 -4.47 -15.49 -0.42
N MET A 150 -3.43 -15.26 -1.23
CA MET A 150 -2.10 -14.86 -0.75
C MET A 150 -1.64 -13.58 -1.41
N TYR A 151 -1.22 -12.63 -0.57
CA TYR A 151 -0.91 -11.26 -0.96
C TYR A 151 0.46 -10.83 -0.44
N TRP A 152 1.24 -10.16 -1.27
CA TRP A 152 2.50 -9.57 -0.83
C TRP A 152 2.30 -8.39 0.11
N SER A 153 3.23 -8.24 1.05
CA SER A 153 3.54 -6.99 1.71
C SER A 153 4.87 -6.45 1.20
N SER A 154 5.02 -5.13 1.12
CA SER A 154 6.30 -4.48 0.78
C SER A 154 7.33 -4.54 1.92
N THR A 155 6.97 -5.06 3.10
CA THR A 155 7.85 -5.13 4.26
C THR A 155 8.60 -6.45 4.32
N THR A 156 9.92 -6.39 4.47
CA THR A 156 10.76 -7.56 4.73
C THR A 156 10.75 -7.93 6.20
N GLU A 157 10.92 -9.21 6.52
CA GLU A 157 11.23 -9.60 7.90
C GLU A 157 12.70 -9.30 8.20
N THR A 158 12.96 -8.63 9.32
CA THR A 158 14.31 -8.26 9.79
C THR A 158 15.07 -9.40 10.47
N LEU A 159 14.38 -10.50 10.83
CA LEU A 159 14.91 -11.57 11.68
C LEU A 159 15.07 -12.94 10.98
N ALA A 160 14.58 -13.11 9.75
CA ALA A 160 14.86 -14.33 9.00
C ALA A 160 16.36 -14.40 8.70
N SER A 161 17.00 -15.47 9.15
CA SER A 161 18.45 -15.79 9.17
C SER A 161 19.16 -15.81 7.81
N ALA A 162 18.64 -15.12 6.79
CA ALA A 162 19.33 -14.84 5.53
C ALA A 162 18.75 -13.66 4.70
N GLY A 163 17.81 -12.83 5.19
CA GLY A 163 17.23 -11.73 4.38
C GLY A 163 16.42 -12.17 3.14
N ARG A 164 16.04 -13.45 3.08
CA ARG A 164 15.40 -14.11 1.91
C ARG A 164 13.87 -14.04 1.90
N GLY A 165 13.25 -13.57 2.98
CA GLY A 165 11.79 -13.56 3.15
C GLY A 165 11.19 -12.15 3.14
N ALA A 166 9.94 -12.04 2.72
CA ALA A 166 9.09 -10.87 2.92
C ALA A 166 7.76 -11.28 3.54
N TRP A 167 7.09 -10.35 4.23
CA TRP A 167 5.79 -10.62 4.80
C TRP A 167 4.77 -10.87 3.70
N ARG A 168 3.86 -11.80 3.97
CA ARG A 168 2.64 -12.01 3.19
C ARG A 168 1.42 -11.99 4.09
N ARG A 169 0.26 -11.74 3.47
CA ARG A 169 -1.04 -12.02 4.06
C ARG A 169 -1.64 -13.27 3.45
N LEU A 170 -2.24 -14.10 4.29
CA LEU A 170 -2.93 -15.33 3.89
C LEU A 170 -4.34 -15.34 4.46
N MET A 171 -5.31 -15.64 3.61
CA MET A 171 -6.66 -16.00 3.98
C MET A 171 -6.97 -17.40 3.43
N SER A 172 -7.71 -18.19 4.20
CA SER A 172 -8.07 -19.57 3.85
C SER A 172 -9.59 -19.76 3.80
N ALA A 173 -10.03 -20.68 2.96
CA ALA A 173 -11.42 -21.13 2.92
C ALA A 173 -11.88 -21.71 4.27
N ASN A 174 -10.97 -22.20 5.11
CA ASN A 174 -11.30 -22.97 6.31
C ASN A 174 -11.34 -22.14 7.60
N ASN A 175 -10.89 -20.88 7.59
CA ASN A 175 -10.86 -20.03 8.78
C ASN A 175 -11.30 -18.58 8.45
N ILE A 176 -11.30 -17.74 9.48
CA ILE A 176 -11.74 -16.34 9.42
C ILE A 176 -10.59 -15.34 9.63
N GLU A 177 -9.36 -15.83 9.76
CA GLU A 177 -8.19 -15.04 10.13
C GLU A 177 -7.53 -14.39 8.91
N LEU A 178 -6.96 -13.20 9.11
CA LEU A 178 -5.95 -12.60 8.23
C LEU A 178 -4.56 -12.97 8.75
N ASN A 179 -4.09 -14.14 8.33
CA ASN A 179 -2.82 -14.67 8.77
C ASN A 179 -1.62 -13.92 8.18
N ARG A 180 -0.55 -13.81 8.97
CA ARG A 180 0.72 -13.17 8.61
C ARG A 180 1.86 -14.15 8.80
N TYR A 181 2.58 -14.43 7.72
CA TYR A 181 3.77 -15.28 7.71
C TYR A 181 4.81 -14.67 6.77
N ASP A 182 6.07 -15.01 6.94
CA ASP A 182 7.09 -14.74 5.94
C ASP A 182 6.94 -15.70 4.75
N TYR A 183 7.52 -15.32 3.63
CA TYR A 183 7.56 -16.15 2.44
C TYR A 183 8.77 -15.80 1.56
N GLY A 184 9.33 -16.81 0.90
CA GLY A 184 10.48 -16.62 0.02
C GLY A 184 10.17 -15.66 -1.13
N LYS A 185 10.97 -14.59 -1.26
CA LYS A 185 10.76 -13.49 -2.22
C LYS A 185 10.68 -13.91 -3.69
N VAL A 186 11.24 -15.07 -4.03
CA VAL A 186 11.25 -15.65 -5.39
C VAL A 186 9.96 -16.37 -5.78
N ASN A 187 9.09 -16.66 -4.82
CA ASN A 187 7.76 -17.21 -5.11
C ASN A 187 6.84 -16.12 -5.61
N ARG A 188 5.67 -16.48 -6.13
CA ARG A 188 4.77 -15.55 -6.80
C ARG A 188 3.39 -15.54 -6.16
N LEU A 189 3.00 -14.37 -5.67
CA LEU A 189 1.74 -14.11 -4.97
C LEU A 189 0.95 -13.03 -5.69
N SER A 190 -0.32 -12.87 -5.31
CA SER A 190 -1.14 -11.77 -5.82
C SER A 190 -0.66 -10.44 -5.22
N VAL A 191 -0.86 -9.36 -5.96
CA VAL A 191 -0.62 -7.99 -5.49
C VAL A 191 -1.96 -7.28 -5.42
N ARG A 192 -2.16 -6.53 -4.35
CA ARG A 192 -3.25 -5.59 -4.23
C ARG A 192 -2.69 -4.25 -3.82
N CYS A 193 -2.99 -3.22 -4.59
CA CYS A 193 -2.42 -1.91 -4.36
C CYS A 193 -3.27 -1.13 -3.37
N LEU A 194 -2.58 -0.38 -2.53
CA LEU A 194 -3.13 0.61 -1.63
C LEU A 194 -2.80 1.98 -2.20
N LYS A 195 -3.78 2.89 -2.21
CA LYS A 195 -3.54 4.26 -2.65
C LYS A 195 -2.57 4.89 -1.68
N ASP A 196 -1.59 5.62 -2.19
CA ASP A 196 -0.73 6.44 -1.36
C ASP A 196 -1.63 7.30 -0.49
N ALA A 197 -1.41 7.22 0.82
CA ALA A 197 -2.05 8.15 1.72
C ALA A 197 -1.68 9.53 1.17
N ASN A 198 -2.68 10.32 0.76
CA ASN A 198 -2.48 11.75 0.61
C ASN A 198 -2.12 12.23 2.02
N THR A 199 -0.82 12.22 2.32
CA THR A 199 -0.24 12.94 3.45
C THR A 199 -0.21 14.44 3.14
N SER A 200 -0.58 14.82 1.92
CA SER A 200 -1.32 16.06 1.69
C SER A 200 -2.68 15.91 2.35
N SER A 201 -2.98 16.76 3.33
CA SER A 201 -4.33 17.20 3.60
C SER A 201 -5.05 17.55 2.28
N LYS A 202 -5.64 16.59 1.59
CA LYS A 202 -6.54 16.83 0.46
C LYS A 202 -7.94 17.08 1.02
N GLY A 203 -8.08 18.19 1.74
CA GLY A 203 -9.06 19.15 1.22
C GLY A 203 -8.47 19.59 -0.11
N MET A 204 -9.26 19.52 -1.18
CA MET A 204 -8.88 19.93 -2.54
C MET A 204 -7.75 20.97 -2.50
N ALA A 205 -6.54 20.58 -2.94
CA ALA A 205 -5.44 21.53 -3.05
C ALA A 205 -5.81 22.49 -4.18
N GLU A 206 -6.51 23.56 -3.81
CA GLU A 206 -6.61 24.75 -4.64
C GLU A 206 -5.20 25.28 -4.88
N ASP A 207 -5.03 25.89 -6.05
CA ASP A 207 -3.80 26.55 -6.48
C ASP A 207 -3.13 27.35 -5.34
N GLY A 208 -1.88 27.01 -5.02
CA GLY A 208 -1.06 27.70 -4.03
C GLY A 208 -0.91 27.06 -2.63
N ASP A 209 -1.27 25.79 -2.44
CA ASP A 209 -1.07 25.07 -1.16
C ASP A 209 0.41 24.71 -0.91
N ILE A 210 0.85 24.73 0.35
CA ILE A 210 2.27 24.50 0.73
C ILE A 210 2.59 23.00 0.63
N THR A 211 3.65 22.65 -0.10
CA THR A 211 4.07 21.24 -0.34
C THR A 211 5.48 20.97 0.18
N PHE A 212 5.80 19.71 0.47
CA PHE A 212 7.13 19.28 0.93
C PHE A 212 7.60 18.13 0.04
N HIS A 213 8.74 18.25 -0.62
CA HIS A 213 9.25 17.26 -1.57
C HIS A 213 10.78 17.18 -1.58
N PRO A 214 11.39 16.01 -1.83
CA PRO A 214 10.74 14.69 -1.88
C PRO A 214 10.30 14.23 -0.48
N ASN A 215 9.41 13.24 -0.42
CA ASN A 215 9.03 12.54 0.81
C ASN A 215 8.71 11.09 0.44
N PRO A 216 9.58 10.10 0.72
CA PRO A 216 10.78 10.19 1.57
C PRO A 216 11.88 11.13 1.05
N ALA A 217 12.61 11.75 1.98
CA ALA A 217 13.72 12.65 1.71
C ALA A 217 15.04 12.07 2.20
N ASN A 218 16.09 12.26 1.39
CA ASN A 218 17.47 12.00 1.80
C ASN A 218 18.01 13.24 2.51
N ASP A 219 18.92 13.98 1.90
CA ASP A 219 19.64 15.07 2.58
C ASP A 219 18.99 16.44 2.42
N ARG A 220 17.98 16.56 1.55
CA ARG A 220 17.40 17.84 1.12
C ARG A 220 15.89 17.77 1.03
N LEU A 221 15.23 18.81 1.53
CA LEU A 221 13.79 19.01 1.47
C LEU A 221 13.46 20.35 0.81
N TRP A 222 12.69 20.33 -0.26
CA TRP A 222 12.12 21.50 -0.90
C TRP A 222 10.71 21.76 -0.38
N ILE A 223 10.38 23.03 -0.25
CA ILE A 223 9.06 23.50 0.17
C ILE A 223 8.45 24.28 -1.00
N GLY A 224 7.35 23.80 -1.55
CA GLY A 224 6.64 24.50 -2.62
C GLY A 224 5.75 25.61 -2.08
N ASN A 225 5.52 26.64 -2.91
CA ASN A 225 4.60 27.75 -2.65
C ASN A 225 4.90 28.58 -1.38
N VAL A 226 6.19 28.79 -1.05
CA VAL A 226 6.62 29.74 0.00
C VAL A 226 6.39 31.18 -0.49
N ARG A 227 5.64 31.98 0.29
CA ARG A 227 5.16 33.32 -0.11
C ARG A 227 5.86 34.46 0.64
N SER A 228 6.41 34.21 1.83
CA SER A 228 7.11 35.23 2.62
C SER A 228 8.58 34.93 2.85
N ALA A 229 9.37 36.00 2.90
CA ALA A 229 10.75 35.96 3.36
C ALA A 229 10.86 35.59 4.85
N ASN A 230 9.81 35.79 5.66
CA ASN A 230 9.81 35.55 7.11
C ASN A 230 9.21 34.18 7.49
N SER A 231 9.29 33.19 6.60
CA SER A 231 8.76 31.85 6.84
C SER A 231 9.60 31.09 7.86
N SER A 232 9.01 30.10 8.55
CA SER A 232 9.73 29.25 9.49
C SER A 232 9.31 27.79 9.38
N ILE A 233 10.26 26.87 9.60
CA ILE A 233 10.01 25.43 9.65
C ILE A 233 10.55 24.82 10.93
N TYR A 234 9.78 23.91 11.51
CA TYR A 234 10.10 23.13 12.69
C TYR A 234 10.01 21.64 12.35
N PHE A 235 10.95 20.84 12.84
CA PHE A 235 10.97 19.39 12.72
C PHE A 235 10.91 18.80 14.12
N PHE A 236 9.93 17.97 14.38
CA PHE A 236 9.78 17.24 15.64
C PHE A 236 10.00 15.74 15.41
N ASN A 237 10.70 15.07 16.32
CA ASN A 237 10.75 13.61 16.32
C ASN A 237 9.41 13.00 16.82
N LEU A 238 9.32 11.67 16.84
CA LEU A 238 8.10 10.97 17.25
C LEU A 238 7.75 11.13 18.74
N THR A 239 8.70 11.53 19.60
CA THR A 239 8.43 11.84 21.01
C THR A 239 8.00 13.30 21.21
N GLY A 240 7.89 14.09 20.13
CA GLY A 240 7.49 15.50 20.16
C GLY A 240 8.62 16.48 20.45
N GLU A 241 9.87 16.03 20.47
CA GLU A 241 11.04 16.88 20.70
C GLU A 241 11.40 17.63 19.41
N LEU A 242 11.65 18.94 19.51
CA LEU A 242 12.12 19.76 18.39
C LEU A 242 13.58 19.41 18.06
N VAL A 243 13.82 18.90 16.86
CA VAL A 243 15.15 18.45 16.40
C VAL A 243 15.81 19.38 15.38
N LEU A 244 15.02 20.18 14.65
CA LEU A 244 15.53 21.18 13.72
C LEU A 244 14.54 22.34 13.61
N PHE A 245 15.07 23.55 13.57
CA PHE A 245 14.32 24.78 13.34
C PHE A 245 15.09 25.66 12.36
N LYS A 246 14.38 26.27 11.41
CA LYS A 246 14.93 27.25 10.48
C LYS A 246 13.94 28.39 10.28
N GLN A 247 14.42 29.62 10.42
CA GLN A 247 13.72 30.84 10.06
C GLN A 247 14.22 31.32 8.69
N ASP A 248 13.43 32.16 8.03
CA ASP A 248 13.67 32.73 6.71
C ASP A 248 14.03 31.64 5.70
N VAL A 249 13.09 30.70 5.53
CA VAL A 249 13.37 29.41 4.93
C VAL A 249 13.76 29.54 3.46
N THR A 250 15.02 29.18 3.18
CA THR A 250 15.54 29.01 1.82
C THR A 250 15.45 27.57 1.35
N ASN A 251 15.14 27.39 0.06
CA ASN A 251 15.10 26.09 -0.60
C ASN A 251 16.46 25.73 -1.24
N PRO A 252 16.91 24.47 -1.14
CA PRO A 252 16.36 23.42 -0.28
C PRO A 252 16.74 23.61 1.20
N VAL A 253 15.94 23.05 2.10
CA VAL A 253 16.29 22.84 3.51
C VAL A 253 17.22 21.64 3.60
N ASP A 254 18.41 21.85 4.15
CA ASP A 254 19.38 20.78 4.43
C ASP A 254 18.96 20.02 5.68
N ILE A 255 18.77 18.71 5.52
CA ILE A 255 18.36 17.76 6.55
C ILE A 255 19.34 16.58 6.66
N SER A 256 20.53 16.69 6.06
CA SER A 256 21.57 15.65 6.07
C SER A 256 22.00 15.21 7.47
N HIS A 257 21.89 16.11 8.45
CA HIS A 257 22.24 15.88 9.85
C HIS A 257 21.14 15.16 10.65
N LEU A 258 19.92 15.04 10.10
CA LEU A 258 18.85 14.29 10.74
C LEU A 258 19.10 12.78 10.58
N ARG A 259 18.87 12.04 11.66
CA ARG A 259 18.92 10.57 11.63
C ARG A 259 17.78 10.03 10.76
N ASN A 260 17.96 8.83 10.23
CA ASN A 260 16.89 8.16 9.49
C ASN A 260 15.70 7.91 10.42
N GLY A 261 14.48 8.15 9.92
CA GLY A 261 13.27 8.00 10.71
C GLY A 261 12.16 8.96 10.30
N PHE A 262 11.12 9.03 11.14
CA PHE A 262 9.95 9.87 10.89
C PHE A 262 10.05 11.18 11.67
N TYR A 263 9.64 12.26 11.01
CA TYR A 263 9.56 13.59 11.59
C TYR A 263 8.19 14.22 11.32
N ILE A 264 7.72 15.04 12.25
CA ILE A 264 6.59 15.94 12.03
C ILE A 264 7.12 17.32 11.70
N LEU A 265 6.76 17.81 10.53
CA LEU A 265 7.04 19.16 10.08
C LEU A 265 5.92 20.08 10.51
N ARG A 266 6.27 21.27 10.97
CA ARG A 266 5.36 22.42 11.08
C ARG A 266 6.00 23.57 10.34
N PHE A 267 5.37 24.03 9.27
CA PHE A 267 5.79 25.18 8.48
C PHE A 267 4.84 26.33 8.70
N ILE A 268 5.38 27.54 8.88
CA ILE A 268 4.61 28.75 9.10
C ILE A 268 5.04 29.78 8.07
N ASP A 269 4.09 30.27 7.28
CA ASP A 269 4.32 31.27 6.24
C ASP A 269 3.14 32.24 6.15
N SER A 270 3.42 33.55 6.19
CA SER A 270 2.41 34.61 6.21
C SER A 270 1.25 34.38 7.21
N GLY A 271 1.56 33.85 8.40
CA GLY A 271 0.57 33.54 9.45
C GLY A 271 -0.25 32.27 9.22
N LYS A 272 -0.05 31.55 8.12
CA LYS A 272 -0.64 30.22 7.88
C LYS A 272 0.31 29.14 8.39
N THR A 273 -0.25 28.08 8.96
CA THR A 273 0.52 26.92 9.43
C THR A 273 0.15 25.69 8.62
N LYS A 274 1.15 24.94 8.15
CA LYS A 274 1.01 23.63 7.52
C LYS A 274 1.77 22.60 8.34
N THR A 275 1.15 21.47 8.63
CA THR A 275 1.82 20.32 9.27
C THR A 275 1.90 19.16 8.30
N ALA A 276 3.02 18.44 8.29
CA ALA A 276 3.21 17.27 7.43
C ALA A 276 4.09 16.22 8.12
N ARG A 277 3.98 14.96 7.71
CA ARG A 277 4.93 13.90 8.11
C ARG A 277 6.04 13.81 7.07
N LEU A 278 7.29 13.75 7.51
CA LEU A 278 8.46 13.50 6.68
C LEU A 278 9.07 12.14 7.02
N VAL A 279 9.47 11.40 6.00
CA VAL A 279 10.31 10.21 6.11
C VAL A 279 11.75 10.60 5.72
N LYS A 280 12.71 10.51 6.64
CA LYS A 280 14.14 10.71 6.39
C LYS A 280 14.81 9.37 6.15
N GLU A 281 15.44 9.22 4.99
CA GLU A 281 16.19 8.02 4.61
C GLU A 281 17.68 8.32 4.47
N GLY A 282 18.49 7.28 4.64
CA GLY A 282 19.93 7.34 4.41
C GLY A 282 20.22 7.11 2.94
N ARG A 283 21.37 7.61 2.47
CA ARG A 283 21.93 7.14 1.20
C ARG A 283 22.27 5.65 1.26
#